data_AF-A0A1T4XJX7-F1
#
_entry.id   AF-A0A1T4XJX7-F1
#
_cell.length_a   1.000
_cell.length_b   1.000
_cell.length_c   1.000
_cell.angle_alpha   90.00
_cell.angle_beta   90.00
_cell.angle_gamma   90.00
#
_symmetry.space_group_name_H-M   'P 1'
#
loop_
_entity.id
_entity.type
_entity.pdbx_description
1 polymer ?
#
loop_
_entity_poly.entity_id
_entity_poly.type
_entity_poly.pdbx_seq_one_letter_code
_entity_poly.pdbx_strand_id
1 'polypeptide(L)' 'MRYELIIDWSKADESFVVEVPELPGCMADGATYEEAVANALIVIQE' A
#
# COMPACT_ATOMS: atom_id res chain seq x y z
N MET A 1 7.20 -0.82 15.14
CA MET A 1 7.89 -1.61 14.09
C MET A 1 8.19 -0.68 12.93
N ARG A 2 9.11 -1.05 12.02
CA ARG A 2 9.42 -0.28 10.81
C ARG A 2 9.24 -1.24 9.63
N TYR A 3 8.56 -0.77 8.59
CA TYR A 3 8.26 -1.53 7.38
C TYR A 3 8.71 -0.70 6.18
N GLU A 4 9.15 -1.38 5.13
CA GLU A 4 9.32 -0.77 3.82
C GLU A 4 7.97 -0.73 3.11
N LEU A 5 7.65 0.41 2.47
CA LEU A 5 6.46 0.55 1.64
C LEU A 5 6.93 0.82 0.21
N ILE A 6 6.61 -0.10 -0.68
CA ILE A 6 6.84 0.07 -2.13
C ILE A 6 5.56 0.64 -2.70
N ILE A 7 5.63 1.84 -3.28
CA ILE A 7 4.47 2.50 -3.89
C ILE A 7 4.66 2.55 -5.39
N ASP A 8 3.72 1.95 -6.11
CA ASP A 8 3.67 1.93 -7.57
C ASP A 8 2.34 2.49 -8.08
N TRP A 9 2.34 3.00 -9.32
CA TRP A 9 1.11 3.45 -9.97
C TRP A 9 0.52 2.32 -10.82
N SER A 10 -0.69 1.87 -10.47
CA SER A 10 -1.47 0.97 -11.31
C SER A 10 -2.15 1.76 -12.42
N LYS A 11 -1.74 1.50 -13.67
CA LYS A 11 -2.47 2.02 -14.84
C LYS A 11 -3.81 1.33 -15.06
N ALA A 12 -4.00 0.13 -14.53
CA ALA A 12 -5.24 -0.62 -14.69
C ALA A 12 -6.34 -0.08 -13.79
N ASP A 13 -5.98 0.32 -12.58
CA ASP A 13 -6.91 0.77 -11.53
C ASP A 13 -6.88 2.30 -11.35
N GLU A 14 -5.99 2.99 -12.08
CA GLU A 14 -5.75 4.44 -11.97
C GLU A 14 -5.53 4.88 -10.51
N SER A 15 -4.75 4.08 -9.77
CA SER A 15 -4.51 4.26 -8.35
C SER A 15 -3.05 3.97 -7.97
N PHE A 16 -2.63 4.49 -6.82
CA PHE A 16 -1.40 4.10 -6.17
C PHE A 16 -1.61 2.80 -5.42
N VAL A 17 -0.72 1.84 -5.62
CA VAL A 17 -0.70 0.55 -4.95
C VAL A 17 0.53 0.51 -4.04
N VAL A 18 0.31 0.11 -2.80
CA VAL A 18 1.34 -0.03 -1.78
C VAL A 18 1.49 -1.50 -1.44
N GLU A 19 2.72 -1.99 -1.51
CA GLU A 19 3.09 -3.34 -1.09
C GLU A 19 4.09 -3.29 0.07
N VAL A 20 3.98 -4.27 0.97
CA VAL A 20 4.88 -4.46 2.11
C VAL A 20 5.69 -5.74 1.90
N PRO A 21 6.96 -5.68 1.49
CA PRO A 21 7.77 -6.86 1.20
C PRO A 21 7.89 -7.84 2.37
N GLU A 22 7.88 -7.31 3.60
CA GLU A 22 7.99 -8.10 4.82
C GLU A 22 6.70 -8.85 5.18
N LEU A 23 5.57 -8.46 4.58
CA LEU A 23 4.26 -9.07 4.81
C LEU A 23 3.70 -9.54 3.46
N PRO A 24 4.13 -10.70 2.96
CA PRO A 24 3.70 -11.19 1.65
C PRO A 24 2.18 -11.31 1.57
N GLY A 25 1.59 -10.61 0.59
CA GLY A 25 0.13 -10.52 0.40
C GLY A 25 -0.53 -9.31 1.07
N CYS A 26 0.21 -8.51 1.84
CA CYS A 26 -0.25 -7.24 2.36
C CYS A 26 -0.08 -6.15 1.30
N MET A 27 -1.19 -5.79 0.66
CA MET A 27 -1.27 -4.76 -0.38
C MET A 27 -2.46 -3.86 -0.11
N ALA A 28 -2.32 -2.58 -0.41
CA ALA A 28 -3.42 -1.62 -0.34
C ALA A 28 -3.33 -0.61 -1.48
N ASP A 29 -4.47 -0.13 -1.96
CA ASP A 29 -4.55 0.87 -3.01
C ASP A 29 -5.17 2.19 -2.53
N GLY A 30 -4.98 3.27 -3.28
CA GLY A 30 -5.58 4.58 -3.00
C GLY A 30 -5.42 5.56 -4.16
N ALA A 31 -6.30 6.56 -4.26
CA ALA A 31 -6.25 7.55 -5.33
C ALA A 31 -5.08 8.54 -5.15
N THR A 32 -4.56 8.68 -3.93
CA THR A 32 -3.34 9.46 -3.63
C THR A 32 -2.32 8.63 -2.86
N TYR A 33 -1.08 9.12 -2.82
CA TYR A 33 -0.02 8.51 -2.02
C TYR A 33 -0.42 8.39 -0.55
N GLU A 34 -1.02 9.43 0.03
CA GLU A 34 -1.42 9.42 1.44
C GLU A 34 -2.53 8.40 1.71
N GLU A 35 -3.51 8.30 0.81
CA GLU A 35 -4.62 7.36 0.93
C GLU A 35 -4.12 5.91 0.85
N ALA A 36 -3.28 5.60 -0.14
CA ALA A 36 -2.76 4.25 -0.33
C ALA A 36 -1.89 3.82 0.87
N VAL A 37 -1.08 4.73 1.42
CA VAL A 37 -0.31 4.48 2.64
C VAL A 37 -1.21 4.31 3.86
N ALA A 38 -2.25 5.14 4.01
CA ALA A 38 -3.18 5.00 5.13
C ALA A 38 -3.90 3.64 5.11
N ASN A 39 -4.34 3.20 3.94
CA ASN A 39 -4.95 1.89 3.75
C ASN A 39 -3.97 0.76 4.06
N ALA A 40 -2.71 0.86 3.62
CA ALA A 40 -1.68 -0.12 3.96
C ALA A 40 -1.46 -0.21 5.48
N LEU A 41 -1.43 0.92 6.19
CA LEU A 41 -1.25 0.95 7.64
C LEU A 41 -2.43 0.31 8.40
N ILE A 42 -3.65 0.39 7.87
CA ILE A 42 -4.81 -0.31 8.45
C ILE A 42 -4.63 -1.82 8.32
N VAL A 43 -4.28 -2.30 7.12
CA VAL A 43 -4.09 -3.74 6.85
C VAL A 43 -2.93 -4.32 7.67
N ILE A 44 -1.85 -3.55 7.90
CA ILE A 44 -0.72 -3.97 8.73
C ILE A 44 -1.10 -4.13 10.22
N GLN A 45 -2.15 -3.43 10.69
CA GLN A 45 -2.58 -3.47 12.09
C GLN A 45 -3.64 -4.52 12.41
N GLU A 46 -4.22 -5.18 11.41
CA GLU A 46 -5.11 -6.33 11.58
C GLU A 46 -4.33 -7.63 11.80
#